data_AF-A0A7Y1UA78-F1
#
_entry.id   AF-A0A7Y1UA78-F1
#
_cell.length_a   1.000
_cell.length_b   1.000
_cell.length_c   1.000
_cell.angle_alpha   90.00
_cell.angle_beta   90.00
_cell.angle_gamma   90.00
#
_symmetry.space_group_name_H-M   'P 1'
#
loop_
_entity.id
_entity.type
_entity.pdbx_description
1 polymer ?
#
loop_
_entity_poly.entity_id
_entity_poly.type
_entity_poly.pdbx_seq_one_letter_code
_entity_poly.pdbx_strand_id
1 'polypeptide(L)'
;MADEHNEEHGYYTGDVHNQFVPEHHDPKGVSKIWKTFWILLIATAVEVAIGVYASAFPRTLLIWIFVVLTIFKAYYIVAVFMHLKGETVPMKYSIILPFVFIIYLIVLALIEANFIHLMDK
;
A
#
# COMPACT_ATOMS: atom_id res chain seq x y z
N MET A 1 -4.78 -23.47 -45.74
CA MET A 1 -4.33 -22.19 -45.17
C MET A 1 -5.52 -21.62 -44.44
N ALA A 2 -5.53 -21.74 -43.11
CA ALA A 2 -6.56 -21.12 -42.29
C ALA A 2 -6.07 -19.71 -42.00
N ASP A 3 -6.76 -18.71 -42.57
CA ASP A 3 -6.52 -17.31 -42.27
C ASP A 3 -6.93 -17.06 -40.81
N GLU A 4 -5.96 -16.77 -39.94
CA GLU A 4 -6.19 -16.24 -38.60
C GLU A 4 -6.80 -14.84 -38.72
N HIS A 5 -8.13 -14.79 -38.78
CA HIS A 5 -8.88 -13.55 -38.59
C HIS A 5 -8.68 -13.08 -37.15
N ASN A 6 -7.72 -12.16 -36.95
CA ASN A 6 -7.55 -11.40 -35.72
C ASN A 6 -8.71 -10.39 -35.61
N GLU A 7 -9.85 -10.85 -35.12
CA GLU A 7 -11.01 -9.99 -34.89
C GLU A 7 -10.75 -9.13 -33.65
N GLU A 8 -10.66 -7.80 -33.83
CA GLU A 8 -10.57 -6.88 -32.70
C GLU A 8 -11.81 -7.05 -31.80
N HIS A 9 -11.58 -7.43 -30.54
CA HIS A 9 -12.65 -7.49 -29.54
C HIS A 9 -12.96 -6.07 -29.04
N GLY A 10 -14.23 -5.68 -29.13
CA GLY A 10 -14.72 -4.36 -28.72
C GLY A 10 -16.23 -4.39 -28.48
N TYR A 11 -16.79 -3.26 -28.09
CA TYR A 11 -18.22 -3.12 -27.83
C TYR A 11 -18.82 -2.01 -28.68
N TYR A 12 -20.09 -2.19 -29.03
CA TYR A 12 -20.87 -1.16 -29.69
C TYR A 12 -21.36 -0.17 -28.65
N THR A 13 -21.14 1.11 -28.90
CA THR A 13 -21.72 2.16 -28.06
C THR A 13 -23.24 2.15 -28.26
N GLY A 14 -24.04 2.03 -27.20
CA GLY A 14 -25.51 1.86 -27.30
C GLY A 14 -26.29 3.12 -27.69
N ASP A 15 -25.68 4.03 -28.44
CA ASP A 15 -26.28 5.27 -28.94
C ASP A 15 -26.73 5.15 -30.40
N VAL A 16 -27.34 6.21 -30.95
CA VAL A 16 -27.87 6.23 -32.33
C VAL A 16 -26.80 6.05 -33.42
N HIS A 17 -25.51 6.20 -33.08
CA HIS A 17 -24.40 6.06 -34.01
C HIS A 17 -23.71 4.70 -33.93
N ASN A 18 -24.05 3.86 -32.94
CA ASN A 18 -23.63 2.47 -32.77
C ASN A 18 -22.19 2.18 -33.24
N GLN A 19 -21.27 3.04 -32.80
CA GLN A 19 -19.87 3.02 -33.20
C GLN A 19 -19.13 1.88 -32.49
N PHE A 20 -18.32 1.12 -33.24
CA PHE A 20 -17.42 0.11 -32.69
C PHE A 20 -16.26 0.81 -31.96
N VAL A 21 -16.12 0.55 -30.66
CA VAL A 21 -15.01 1.06 -29.85
C VAL A 21 -14.08 -0.11 -29.56
N PRO A 22 -12.87 -0.15 -30.14
CA PRO A 22 -11.89 -1.19 -29.85
C PRO A 22 -11.43 -1.07 -28.40
N GLU A 23 -11.51 -2.15 -27.64
CA GLU A 23 -11.14 -2.15 -26.22
C GLU A 23 -9.61 -2.10 -26.08
N HIS A 24 -9.07 -0.91 -25.82
CA HIS A 24 -7.65 -0.74 -25.53
C HIS A 24 -7.38 -1.08 -24.07
N HIS A 25 -7.09 -2.36 -23.81
CA HIS A 25 -6.61 -2.79 -22.50
C HIS A 25 -5.20 -2.19 -22.27
N ASP A 26 -5.06 -1.21 -21.38
CA ASP A 26 -3.76 -0.60 -21.05
C ASP A 26 -3.07 -1.39 -19.90
N PRO A 27 -2.09 -2.26 -20.18
CA PRO A 27 -1.49 -3.15 -19.17
C PRO A 27 -0.54 -2.43 -18.20
N LYS A 28 -0.41 -1.10 -18.26
CA LYS A 28 0.58 -0.32 -17.50
C LYS A 28 0.45 -0.46 -15.98
N GLY A 29 -0.75 -0.71 -15.47
CA GLY A 29 -0.98 -0.86 -14.02
C GLY A 29 -0.28 -2.08 -13.42
N VAL A 30 -0.38 -3.24 -14.08
CA VAL A 30 0.08 -4.53 -13.54
C VAL A 30 1.60 -4.59 -13.43
N SER A 31 2.32 -4.00 -14.40
CA SER A 31 3.79 -3.97 -14.39
C SER A 31 4.37 -3.21 -13.19
N LYS A 32 3.71 -2.14 -12.76
CA LYS A 32 4.16 -1.30 -11.63
C LYS A 32 4.01 -2.01 -10.29
N ILE A 33 2.92 -2.76 -10.13
CA ILE A 33 2.62 -3.57 -8.95
C ILE A 33 3.70 -4.65 -8.80
N TRP A 34 3.98 -5.39 -9.87
CA TRP A 34 5.01 -6.44 -9.88
C TRP A 34 6.41 -5.92 -9.55
N LYS A 35 6.80 -4.77 -10.10
CA LYS A 35 8.10 -4.14 -9.75
C LYS A 35 8.18 -3.81 -8.27
N THR A 36 7.12 -3.23 -7.72
CA THR A 36 7.10 -2.80 -6.31
C THR A 36 7.04 -3.99 -5.36
N PHE A 37 6.31 -5.05 -5.73
CA PHE A 37 6.27 -6.31 -4.99
C PHE A 37 7.68 -6.89 -4.81
N TRP A 38 8.48 -6.97 -5.88
CA TRP A 38 9.84 -7.48 -5.78
C TRP A 38 10.75 -6.59 -4.93
N ILE A 39 10.65 -5.25 -5.05
CA ILE A 39 11.38 -4.32 -4.17
C ILE A 39 11.06 -4.61 -2.69
N LEU A 40 9.78 -4.73 -2.36
CA LEU A 40 9.31 -4.91 -0.99
C LEU A 40 9.64 -6.30 -0.43
N LEU A 41 9.57 -7.33 -1.28
CA LEU A 41 9.97 -8.69 -0.94
C LEU A 41 11.46 -8.77 -0.62
N ILE A 42 12.31 -8.17 -1.46
CA ILE A 42 13.75 -8.13 -1.22
C ILE A 42 14.06 -7.33 0.05
N ALA A 43 13.46 -6.14 0.22
CA ALA A 43 13.65 -5.34 1.43
C ALA A 43 13.27 -6.12 2.69
N THR A 44 12.14 -6.85 2.68
CA THR A 44 11.69 -7.66 3.81
C THR A 44 12.62 -8.86 4.05
N ALA A 45 13.08 -9.53 2.98
CA ALA A 45 14.02 -10.65 3.10
C ALA A 45 15.37 -10.20 3.70
N VAL A 46 15.86 -9.02 3.30
CA VAL A 46 17.06 -8.40 3.88
C VAL A 46 16.85 -8.09 5.35
N GLU A 47 15.70 -7.52 5.72
CA GLU A 47 15.35 -7.24 7.13
C GLU A 47 15.38 -8.51 7.99
N VAL A 48 14.76 -9.58 7.51
CA VAL A 48 14.74 -10.88 8.21
C VAL A 48 16.15 -11.47 8.30
N ALA A 49 16.93 -11.43 7.23
CA ALA A 49 18.32 -11.91 7.25
C ALA A 49 19.16 -11.14 8.28
N ILE A 50 19.09 -9.81 8.29
CA ILE A 50 19.77 -8.98 9.30
C ILE A 50 19.29 -9.32 10.72
N GLY A 51 17.99 -9.56 10.89
CA GLY A 51 17.41 -9.99 12.17
C GLY A 51 17.96 -11.32 12.67
N VAL A 52 18.17 -12.29 11.78
CA VAL A 52 18.78 -13.59 12.13
C VAL A 52 20.24 -13.44 12.56
N TYR A 53 20.99 -12.54 11.93
CA TYR A 53 22.40 -12.27 12.26
C TYR A 53 22.59 -11.11 13.26
N ALA A 54 21.54 -10.73 14.00
CA ALA A 54 21.54 -9.58 14.90
C ALA A 54 22.62 -9.64 16.00
N SER A 55 23.06 -10.84 16.41
CA SER A 55 24.11 -10.99 17.43
C SER A 55 25.49 -10.49 16.97
N ALA A 56 25.71 -10.30 15.67
CA ALA A 56 26.97 -9.82 15.10
C ALA A 56 27.08 -8.28 15.05
N PHE A 57 26.00 -7.54 15.30
CA PHE A 57 25.95 -6.09 15.12
C PHE A 57 25.56 -5.34 16.41
N PRO A 58 26.01 -4.09 16.57
CA PRO A 58 25.58 -3.26 17.69
C PRO A 58 24.07 -3.00 17.64
N ARG A 59 23.40 -3.24 18.78
CA ARG A 59 21.93 -3.17 18.91
C ARG A 59 21.32 -1.86 18.43
N THR A 60 22.00 -0.74 18.67
CA THR A 60 21.56 0.59 18.23
C THR A 60 21.47 0.68 16.71
N LEU A 61 22.46 0.15 15.98
CA LEU A 61 22.47 0.17 14.52
C LEU A 61 21.34 -0.69 13.95
N LEU A 62 21.08 -1.85 14.58
CA LEU A 62 19.98 -2.74 14.20
C LEU A 62 18.61 -2.06 14.36
N ILE A 63 18.40 -1.33 15.45
CA ILE A 63 17.13 -0.60 15.65
C ILE A 63 16.93 0.45 14.55
N TRP A 64 17.96 1.23 14.23
CA TRP A 64 17.86 2.25 13.19
C TRP A 64 17.60 1.66 11.80
N ILE A 65 18.28 0.57 11.42
CA ILE A 65 18.06 -0.05 10.11
C ILE A 65 16.64 -0.59 9.99
N PHE A 66 16.13 -1.25 11.03
CA PHE A 66 14.76 -1.79 11.05
C PHE A 66 13.72 -0.66 10.94
N VAL A 67 13.87 0.41 11.72
CA VAL A 67 12.95 1.56 11.66
C VAL A 67 12.94 2.19 10.27
N VAL A 68 14.12 2.46 9.68
CA VAL A 68 14.22 3.08 8.36
C VAL A 68 13.65 2.17 7.27
N LEU A 69 13.97 0.88 7.26
CA LEU A 69 13.42 -0.09 6.30
C LEU A 69 11.91 -0.24 6.45
N THR A 70 11.39 -0.21 7.68
CA THR A 70 9.94 -0.29 7.94
C THR A 70 9.20 0.93 7.38
N ILE A 71 9.74 2.15 7.58
CA ILE A 71 9.15 3.38 7.03
C ILE A 71 9.21 3.36 5.50
N PHE A 72 10.36 2.97 4.93
CA PHE A 72 10.52 2.85 3.48
C PHE A 72 9.50 1.88 2.88
N LYS A 73 9.37 0.69 3.47
CA LYS A 73 8.37 -0.31 3.09
C LYS A 73 6.94 0.25 3.17
N ALA A 74 6.58 0.90 4.27
CA ALA A 74 5.25 1.47 4.47
C ALA A 74 4.92 2.49 3.37
N TYR A 75 5.86 3.37 3.01
CA TYR A 75 5.68 4.31 1.91
C TYR A 75 5.38 3.62 0.58
N TYR A 76 6.16 2.59 0.21
CA TYR A 76 5.95 1.87 -1.06
C TYR A 76 4.63 1.10 -1.09
N ILE A 77 4.20 0.51 0.04
CA ILE A 77 2.91 -0.17 0.15
C ILE A 77 1.77 0.82 -0.10
N VAL A 78 1.77 1.93 0.62
CA VAL A 78 0.74 2.97 0.54
C VAL A 78 0.74 3.61 -0.86
N ALA A 79 1.90 3.98 -1.39
CA ALA A 79 1.99 4.67 -2.67
C ALA A 79 1.55 3.81 -3.88
N VAL A 80 1.82 2.49 -3.85
CA VAL A 80 1.61 1.61 -5.02
C VAL A 80 0.50 0.60 -4.84
N PHE A 81 0.43 -0.15 -3.73
CA PHE A 81 -0.62 -1.15 -3.55
C PHE A 81 -1.98 -0.52 -3.24
N MET A 82 -1.98 0.64 -2.59
CA MET A 82 -3.22 1.37 -2.30
C MET A 82 -3.58 2.40 -3.38
N HIS A 83 -2.85 2.45 -4.50
CA HIS A 83 -3.11 3.35 -5.65
C HIS A 83 -3.22 4.85 -5.30
N LEU A 84 -2.71 5.28 -4.15
CA LEU A 84 -2.90 6.64 -3.62
C LEU A 84 -2.16 7.73 -4.40
N LYS A 85 -1.20 7.35 -5.24
CA LYS A 85 -0.36 8.30 -5.99
C LYS A 85 -1.14 9.02 -7.10
N GLY A 86 -2.24 8.45 -7.60
CA GLY A 86 -3.02 9.02 -8.71
C GLY A 86 -4.53 9.07 -8.49
N GLU A 87 -5.06 8.47 -7.42
CA GLU A 87 -6.50 8.33 -7.24
C GLU A 87 -7.19 9.43 -6.43
N THR A 88 -8.52 9.38 -6.55
CA THR A 88 -9.48 10.32 -5.98
C THR A 88 -9.28 10.51 -4.48
N VAL A 89 -9.43 11.77 -4.05
CA VAL A 89 -9.31 12.24 -2.67
C VAL A 89 -9.98 11.34 -1.61
N PRO A 90 -11.17 10.74 -1.80
CA PRO A 90 -11.76 9.84 -0.80
C PRO A 90 -10.93 8.59 -0.49
N MET A 91 -10.16 8.06 -1.44
CA MET A 91 -9.28 6.90 -1.19
C MET A 91 -8.11 7.24 -0.27
N LYS A 92 -7.69 8.50 -0.18
CA LYS A 92 -6.68 8.95 0.79
C LYS A 92 -7.26 8.98 2.21
N TYR A 93 -8.50 9.43 2.33
CA TYR A 93 -9.18 9.50 3.64
C TYR A 93 -9.50 8.13 4.22
N SER A 94 -9.70 7.09 3.40
CA SER A 94 -9.95 5.73 3.91
C SER A 94 -8.81 5.16 4.76
N ILE A 95 -7.58 5.67 4.58
CA ILE A 95 -6.39 5.25 5.34
C ILE A 95 -6.02 6.25 6.43
N ILE A 96 -6.15 7.55 6.16
CA ILE A 96 -5.84 8.59 7.14
C ILE A 96 -6.84 8.57 8.31
N LEU A 97 -8.13 8.41 8.01
CA LEU A 97 -9.20 8.43 9.02
C LEU A 97 -9.01 7.36 10.11
N PRO A 98 -8.82 6.06 9.80
CA PRO A 98 -8.61 5.05 10.85
C PRO A 98 -7.32 5.30 11.65
N PHE A 99 -6.27 5.83 11.03
CA PHE A 99 -5.03 6.18 11.73
C PHE A 99 -5.24 7.28 12.77
N VAL A 100 -5.90 8.37 12.38
CA VAL A 100 -6.23 9.48 13.30
C VAL A 100 -7.19 9.00 14.39
N PHE A 101 -8.17 8.17 14.03
CA PHE A 101 -9.13 7.62 14.97
C PHE A 101 -8.46 6.76 16.06
N ILE A 102 -7.49 5.92 15.70
CA ILE A 102 -6.73 5.13 16.68
C ILE A 102 -5.95 6.03 17.64
N ILE A 103 -5.26 7.05 17.13
CA ILE A 103 -4.51 8.00 17.97
C ILE A 103 -5.47 8.72 18.94
N TYR A 104 -6.64 9.14 18.45
CA TYR A 104 -7.67 9.74 19.27
C TYR A 104 -8.15 8.81 20.39
N LEU A 105 -8.41 7.53 20.10
CA LEU A 105 -8.80 6.55 21.11
C LEU A 105 -7.72 6.30 22.16
N ILE A 106 -6.44 6.28 21.76
CA ILE A 106 -5.32 6.14 22.70
C ILE A 106 -5.28 7.33 23.66
N VAL A 107 -5.39 8.56 23.16
CA VAL A 107 -5.40 9.76 24.00
C VAL A 107 -6.59 9.74 24.96
N LEU A 108 -7.78 9.39 24.48
CA LEU A 108 -8.98 9.29 25.31
C LEU A 108 -8.83 8.24 26.42
N ALA A 109 -8.29 7.06 26.09
CA ALA A 109 -8.02 6.01 27.06
C ALA A 109 -6.99 6.45 28.12
N LEU A 110 -5.97 7.21 27.75
CA LEU A 110 -4.98 7.75 28.70
C LEU A 110 -5.58 8.78 29.66
N ILE A 111 -6.50 9.61 29.18
CA ILE A 111 -7.21 10.59 30.01
C ILE A 111 -8.10 9.88 31.03
N GLU A 112 -8.92 8.92 30.58
CA GLU A 112 -9.79 8.13 31.46
C GLU A 112 -8.98 7.33 32.50
N ALA A 113 -7.89 6.68 32.07
CA ALA A 113 -7.01 5.94 32.97
C ALA A 113 -6.40 6.85 34.06
N ASN A 114 -5.98 8.06 33.70
CA ASN A 114 -5.41 9.01 34.66
C ASN A 114 -6.49 9.59 35.61
N PHE A 115 -7.70 9.81 35.12
CA PHE A 115 -8.83 10.27 35.94
C PHE A 115 -9.20 9.24 37.02
N ILE A 116 -9.28 7.95 36.65
CA ILE A 116 -9.56 6.86 37.60
C ILE A 116 -8.46 6.76 38.66
N HIS A 117 -7.18 6.87 38.28
CA HIS A 117 -6.06 6.82 39.23
C HIS A 117 -6.05 7.97 40.25
N LEU A 118 -6.56 9.15 39.86
CA LEU A 118 -6.68 10.31 40.75
C LEU A 118 -7.87 10.22 41.70
N MET A 119 -8.92 9.48 41.33
CA MET A 119 -10.15 9.34 42.13
C MET A 119 -10.08 8.18 43.15
N ASP A 120 -9.14 7.25 42.96
CA ASP A 120 -8.86 6.13 43.88
C ASP A 120 -7.88 6.50 45.03
N LYS A 121 -7.42 7.75 45.08
CA LYS A 121 -6.66 8.33 46.20
C LYS A 121 -7.50 9.36 46.95
#